data_AF-A0A3A0ERT4-F1
#
_entry.id   AF-A0A3A0ERT4-F1
#
_cell.length_a   1.000
_cell.length_b   1.000
_cell.length_c   1.000
_cell.angle_alpha   90.00
_cell.angle_beta   90.00
_cell.angle_gamma   90.00
#
_symmetry.space_group_name_H-M   'P 1'
#
loop_
_entity.id
_entity.type
_entity.pdbx_description
1 polymer ?
#
loop_
_entity_poly.entity_id
_entity_poly.type
_entity_poly.pdbx_seq_one_letter_code
_entity_poly.pdbx_strand_id
1 'polypeptide(L)'
;MSASADFEPSATRVERDGAVASNAGGAAADVAPQGSSSAPAAPVAVVSQGNGLDAPAAAAATVLPALAERVRTLRARRGLTRKALAAAAGISERHLANLEHGTGNASILILHQLAAALHCALAELVGDVTTDSSEWLLIRELLENRSEADLRRARLKLSELFDNATGDERLRRSHIALVGLRGAGKSTLGRMLAEDLGFPFVELGREIEKLAGCGIPQIHSLYGANAYRRYERRAVEEVIQIFPEVVMATPGGLVSDSATFNLVLAHCYTVWLQADPEDHMRRVREQGDLRPMSGPGAMEDLRRILAGRASFYAKSDLTYRTSGKTLEQAFAGLRSQVRAAIAEVG
;
A
#
# COMPACT_ATOMS: atom_id res chain seq x y z
N MET A 1 11.66 68.63 -24.70
CA MET A 1 12.01 67.97 -23.42
C MET A 1 11.46 66.55 -23.51
N SER A 2 12.23 65.62 -24.11
CA SER A 2 13.26 64.76 -23.46
C SER A 2 12.62 63.64 -22.65
N ALA A 3 12.99 62.37 -22.76
CA ALA A 3 13.92 61.66 -23.64
C ALA A 3 13.64 60.16 -23.48
N SER A 4 13.88 59.43 -24.56
CA SER A 4 14.08 57.99 -24.69
C SER A 4 15.46 57.55 -24.16
N ALA A 5 15.56 56.28 -23.76
CA ALA A 5 16.81 55.50 -23.65
C ALA A 5 16.41 54.04 -23.98
N ASP A 6 16.81 53.42 -25.10
CA ASP A 6 18.12 53.06 -25.64
C ASP A 6 18.95 52.13 -24.73
N PHE A 7 18.97 50.84 -25.09
CA PHE A 7 20.17 50.01 -25.00
C PHE A 7 20.07 48.82 -25.98
N GLU A 8 20.95 48.80 -26.98
CA GLU A 8 21.21 47.72 -27.95
C GLU A 8 22.61 47.09 -27.70
N PRO A 9 22.98 45.98 -28.38
CA PRO A 9 23.81 44.89 -27.84
C PRO A 9 25.27 44.84 -28.36
N SER A 10 26.05 43.83 -27.96
CA SER A 10 27.37 43.54 -28.57
C SER A 10 27.77 42.05 -28.48
N ALA A 11 28.30 41.54 -29.60
CA ALA A 11 28.75 40.18 -29.92
C ALA A 11 30.08 39.77 -29.22
N THR A 12 30.63 38.55 -29.28
CA THR A 12 31.32 37.85 -30.42
C THR A 12 31.83 36.47 -29.88
N ARG A 13 31.58 35.30 -30.51
CA ARG A 13 32.34 34.49 -31.52
C ARG A 13 33.57 33.69 -31.02
N VAL A 14 33.69 32.44 -31.50
CA VAL A 14 34.88 31.63 -31.99
C VAL A 14 34.63 30.14 -31.67
N GLU A 15 34.28 29.28 -32.65
CA GLU A 15 35.13 28.30 -33.41
C GLU A 15 35.78 27.18 -32.53
N ARG A 16 35.99 25.90 -32.90
CA ARG A 16 35.83 25.05 -34.11
C ARG A 16 36.07 23.57 -33.72
N ASP A 17 35.52 22.68 -34.54
CA ASP A 17 35.88 21.30 -34.93
C ASP A 17 36.97 20.46 -34.22
N GLY A 18 36.61 19.18 -34.02
CA GLY A 18 37.24 18.06 -34.75
C GLY A 18 38.31 17.22 -34.04
N ALA A 19 38.02 15.94 -33.82
CA ALA A 19 38.92 14.83 -34.20
C ALA A 19 38.29 13.45 -33.90
N VAL A 20 38.00 12.74 -34.99
CA VAL A 20 37.80 11.29 -35.07
C VAL A 20 39.17 10.62 -35.10
N ALA A 21 39.37 9.54 -34.34
CA ALA A 21 40.43 8.58 -34.63
C ALA A 21 39.98 7.17 -34.24
N SER A 22 39.88 6.35 -35.27
CA SER A 22 39.53 4.96 -35.32
C SER A 22 40.77 4.05 -35.28
N ASN A 23 40.55 2.84 -34.76
CA ASN A 23 41.03 1.55 -35.27
C ASN A 23 42.51 1.11 -35.10
N ALA A 24 42.60 -0.05 -34.42
CA ALA A 24 42.95 -1.36 -34.98
C ALA A 24 44.37 -1.93 -34.82
N GLY A 25 44.36 -3.24 -34.53
CA GLY A 25 45.42 -4.23 -34.81
C GLY A 25 46.25 -4.61 -33.57
N GLY A 26 46.47 -5.88 -33.19
CA GLY A 26 46.13 -7.22 -33.71
C GLY A 26 46.44 -8.23 -32.57
N ALA A 27 45.68 -9.32 -32.41
CA ALA A 27 45.97 -10.68 -32.92
C ALA A 27 47.39 -11.21 -32.56
N ALA A 28 47.64 -12.42 -32.05
CA ALA A 28 46.85 -13.58 -31.61
C ALA A 28 47.83 -14.61 -31.01
N ALA A 29 47.40 -15.44 -30.03
CA ALA A 29 47.86 -16.82 -29.75
C ALA A 29 47.10 -17.32 -28.49
N ASP A 30 45.97 -18.03 -28.60
CA ASP A 30 45.81 -19.47 -28.94
C ASP A 30 46.01 -20.40 -27.71
N VAL A 31 44.91 -20.68 -26.98
CA VAL A 31 44.64 -21.93 -26.24
C VAL A 31 43.12 -22.06 -26.08
N ALA A 32 42.54 -23.16 -26.58
CA ALA A 32 41.17 -23.63 -26.30
C ALA A 32 41.23 -25.17 -26.11
N PRO A 33 40.17 -25.88 -25.68
CA PRO A 33 39.06 -25.50 -24.80
C PRO A 33 38.82 -26.53 -23.68
N GLN A 34 38.15 -26.13 -22.59
CA GLN A 34 37.20 -27.02 -21.88
C GLN A 34 36.00 -26.18 -21.40
N GLY A 35 34.84 -26.45 -21.99
CA GLY A 35 33.54 -25.95 -21.51
C GLY A 35 33.05 -26.75 -20.29
N SER A 36 31.89 -26.49 -19.70
CA SER A 36 30.90 -25.43 -19.83
C SER A 36 29.80 -25.80 -18.83
N SER A 37 29.45 -24.92 -17.89
CA SER A 37 28.09 -24.84 -17.30
C SER A 37 28.05 -23.64 -16.36
N SER A 38 27.92 -22.43 -16.93
CA SER A 38 27.43 -21.26 -16.20
C SER A 38 26.14 -20.80 -16.89
N ALA A 39 25.05 -20.85 -16.14
CA ALA A 39 23.74 -20.40 -16.58
C ALA A 39 23.79 -18.87 -16.90
N PRO A 40 23.07 -18.40 -17.93
CA PRO A 40 23.12 -17.01 -18.34
C PRO A 40 22.42 -16.11 -17.31
N ALA A 41 23.11 -15.05 -16.89
CA ALA A 41 22.52 -13.95 -16.15
C ALA A 41 21.44 -13.29 -17.01
N ALA A 42 20.22 -13.22 -16.48
CA ALA A 42 19.10 -12.54 -17.13
C ALA A 42 19.42 -11.04 -17.31
N PRO A 43 19.04 -10.43 -18.45
CA PRO A 43 19.32 -9.02 -18.69
C PRO A 43 18.53 -8.14 -17.71
N VAL A 44 19.24 -7.23 -17.05
CA VAL A 44 18.65 -6.14 -16.27
C VAL A 44 17.83 -5.28 -17.23
N ALA A 45 16.50 -5.38 -17.13
CA ALA A 45 15.60 -4.56 -17.92
C ALA A 45 15.80 -3.09 -17.56
N VAL A 46 16.30 -2.31 -18.51
CA VAL A 46 16.29 -0.86 -18.47
C VAL A 46 14.82 -0.43 -18.45
N VAL A 47 14.34 0.02 -17.29
CA VAL A 47 13.00 0.60 -17.16
C VAL A 47 13.03 1.95 -17.87
N SER A 48 12.51 2.00 -19.09
CA SER A 48 12.24 3.25 -19.79
C SER A 48 11.39 4.15 -18.89
N GLN A 49 11.87 5.37 -18.67
CA GLN A 49 11.11 6.42 -17.99
C GLN A 49 9.85 6.75 -18.81
N GLY A 50 8.73 6.14 -18.45
CA GLY A 50 7.41 6.58 -18.89
C GLY A 50 6.96 7.72 -17.98
N ASN A 51 6.65 8.87 -18.57
CA ASN A 51 6.00 9.98 -17.86
C ASN A 51 4.74 9.46 -17.14
N GLY A 52 4.57 9.82 -15.87
CA GLY A 52 3.44 9.39 -15.03
C GLY A 52 2.03 9.82 -15.50
N LEU A 53 1.92 10.42 -16.69
CA LEU A 53 0.67 10.83 -17.34
C LEU A 53 0.13 9.79 -18.34
N ASP A 54 0.93 8.78 -18.73
CA ASP A 54 0.53 7.76 -19.73
C ASP A 54 -0.14 6.52 -19.11
N ALA A 55 0.00 6.31 -17.81
CA ALA A 55 -0.61 5.20 -17.06
C ALA A 55 -2.16 5.13 -17.15
N PRO A 56 -2.93 6.23 -17.05
CA PRO A 56 -4.40 6.17 -17.14
C PRO A 56 -4.91 5.79 -18.54
N ALA A 57 -4.19 6.14 -19.60
CA ALA A 57 -4.57 5.78 -20.98
C ALA A 57 -4.37 4.28 -21.26
N ALA A 58 -3.29 3.69 -20.73
CA ALA A 58 -3.03 2.26 -20.82
C ALA A 58 -4.05 1.41 -20.02
N ALA A 59 -4.52 1.91 -18.87
CA ALA A 59 -5.57 1.24 -18.08
C ALA A 59 -6.94 1.29 -18.79
N ALA A 60 -7.32 2.42 -19.40
CA ALA A 60 -8.57 2.51 -20.17
C ALA A 60 -8.59 1.53 -21.37
N ALA A 61 -7.42 1.31 -22.01
CA ALA A 61 -7.27 0.41 -23.14
C ALA A 61 -7.47 -1.08 -22.78
N THR A 62 -7.28 -1.48 -21.52
CA THR A 62 -7.51 -2.85 -21.04
C THR A 62 -8.87 -3.02 -20.36
N VAL A 63 -9.37 -1.98 -19.67
CA VAL A 63 -10.60 -2.05 -18.88
C VAL A 63 -11.85 -2.10 -19.76
N LEU A 64 -11.96 -1.24 -20.78
CA LEU A 64 -13.18 -1.16 -21.61
C LEU A 64 -13.44 -2.45 -22.41
N PRO A 65 -12.44 -3.08 -23.07
CA PRO A 65 -12.64 -4.37 -23.72
C PRO A 65 -13.02 -5.49 -22.76
N ALA A 66 -12.42 -5.53 -21.56
CA ALA A 66 -12.73 -6.54 -20.56
C ALA A 66 -14.16 -6.40 -20.00
N LEU A 67 -14.59 -5.16 -19.71
CA LEU A 67 -15.96 -4.85 -19.35
C LEU A 67 -16.94 -5.25 -20.46
N ALA A 68 -16.63 -4.90 -21.71
CA ALA A 68 -17.44 -5.25 -22.87
C ALA A 68 -17.67 -6.75 -22.99
N GLU A 69 -16.60 -7.55 -22.88
CA GLU A 69 -16.67 -9.01 -22.95
C GLU A 69 -17.49 -9.61 -21.80
N ARG A 70 -17.33 -9.07 -20.58
CA ARG A 70 -18.12 -9.49 -19.41
C ARG A 70 -19.60 -9.22 -19.60
N VAL A 71 -19.98 -8.02 -20.07
CA VAL A 71 -21.39 -7.69 -20.34
C VAL A 71 -21.97 -8.63 -21.41
N ARG A 72 -21.22 -8.91 -22.49
CA ARG A 72 -21.64 -9.86 -23.52
C ARG A 72 -21.85 -11.27 -22.96
N THR A 73 -20.88 -11.75 -22.17
CA THR A 73 -20.92 -13.08 -21.55
C THR A 73 -22.09 -13.22 -20.58
N LEU A 74 -22.29 -12.25 -19.69
CA LEU A 74 -23.37 -12.25 -18.71
C LEU A 74 -24.75 -12.15 -19.35
N ARG A 75 -24.86 -11.35 -20.42
CA ARG A 75 -26.09 -11.26 -21.21
C ARG A 75 -26.40 -12.59 -21.91
N ALA A 76 -25.40 -13.21 -22.53
CA ALA A 76 -25.55 -14.49 -23.23
C ALA A 76 -25.94 -15.62 -22.27
N ARG A 77 -25.30 -15.71 -21.10
CA ARG A 77 -25.64 -16.69 -20.04
C ARG A 77 -27.09 -16.58 -19.58
N ARG A 78 -27.69 -15.39 -19.64
CA ARG A 78 -29.08 -15.13 -19.27
C ARG A 78 -30.06 -15.20 -20.45
N GLY A 79 -29.59 -15.58 -21.64
CA GLY A 79 -30.44 -15.71 -22.83
C GLY A 79 -31.03 -14.39 -23.33
N LEU A 80 -30.44 -13.25 -22.96
CA LEU A 80 -30.97 -11.93 -23.31
C LEU A 80 -30.42 -11.43 -24.66
N THR A 81 -31.30 -10.86 -25.49
CA THR A 81 -30.86 -10.06 -26.64
C THR A 81 -30.35 -8.70 -26.17
N ARG A 82 -29.52 -8.04 -26.97
CA ARG A 82 -29.04 -6.68 -26.65
C ARG A 82 -30.20 -5.71 -26.44
N LYS A 83 -31.19 -5.73 -27.32
CA LYS A 83 -32.42 -4.94 -27.20
C LYS A 83 -33.18 -5.20 -25.90
N ALA A 84 -33.32 -6.48 -25.52
CA ALA A 84 -34.00 -6.86 -24.28
C ALA A 84 -33.24 -6.36 -23.04
N LEU A 85 -31.92 -6.50 -23.00
CA LEU A 85 -31.10 -5.98 -21.91
C LEU A 85 -31.16 -4.45 -21.83
N ALA A 86 -31.06 -3.75 -22.97
CA ALA A 86 -31.14 -2.30 -23.03
C ALA A 86 -32.47 -1.79 -22.46
N ALA A 87 -33.58 -2.43 -22.85
CA ALA A 87 -34.91 -2.10 -22.32
C ALA A 87 -35.01 -2.36 -20.80
N ALA A 88 -34.54 -3.52 -20.33
CA ALA A 88 -34.55 -3.89 -18.92
C ALA A 88 -33.69 -2.94 -18.05
N ALA A 89 -32.56 -2.47 -18.57
CA ALA A 89 -31.68 -1.52 -17.90
C ALA A 89 -32.12 -0.06 -18.06
N GLY A 90 -33.14 0.24 -18.87
CA GLY A 90 -33.59 1.61 -19.13
C GLY A 90 -32.57 2.47 -19.91
N ILE A 91 -31.76 1.85 -20.76
CA ILE A 91 -30.76 2.54 -21.59
C ILE A 91 -31.00 2.33 -23.09
N SER A 92 -30.42 3.18 -23.93
CA SER A 92 -30.53 3.00 -25.38
C SER A 92 -29.73 1.77 -25.85
N GLU A 93 -30.27 1.04 -26.83
CA GLU A 93 -29.59 -0.10 -27.45
C GLU A 93 -28.26 0.29 -28.10
N ARG A 94 -28.16 1.52 -28.65
CA ARG A 94 -26.92 2.09 -29.17
C ARG A 94 -25.86 2.25 -28.07
N HIS A 95 -26.25 2.72 -26.90
CA HIS A 95 -25.32 2.90 -25.77
C HIS A 95 -24.82 1.54 -25.26
N LEU A 96 -25.72 0.55 -25.14
CA LEU A 96 -25.33 -0.82 -24.81
C LEU A 96 -24.43 -1.44 -25.88
N ALA A 97 -24.70 -1.19 -27.17
CA ALA A 97 -23.83 -1.63 -28.25
C ALA A 97 -22.43 -1.02 -28.12
N ASN A 98 -22.31 0.28 -27.91
CA ASN A 98 -21.02 0.94 -27.72
C ASN A 98 -20.24 0.33 -26.55
N LEU A 99 -20.93 0.08 -25.43
CA LEU A 99 -20.36 -0.57 -24.25
C LEU A 99 -19.88 -1.99 -24.55
N GLU A 100 -20.68 -2.81 -25.25
CA GLU A 100 -20.31 -4.17 -25.68
C GLU A 100 -19.22 -4.23 -26.76
N HIS A 101 -18.91 -3.11 -27.41
CA HIS A 101 -17.74 -3.01 -28.31
C HIS A 101 -16.51 -2.44 -27.59
N GLY A 102 -16.62 -2.11 -26.29
CA GLY A 102 -15.53 -1.47 -25.54
C GLY A 102 -15.29 -0.02 -25.98
N THR A 103 -16.28 0.62 -26.60
CA THR A 103 -16.19 1.98 -27.11
C THR A 103 -17.00 2.94 -26.24
N GLY A 104 -16.34 3.97 -25.72
CA GLY A 104 -16.96 4.99 -24.87
C GLY A 104 -17.05 4.61 -23.39
N ASN A 105 -17.00 5.64 -22.54
CA ASN A 105 -17.07 5.48 -21.10
C ASN A 105 -18.53 5.37 -20.65
N ALA A 106 -18.83 4.35 -19.85
CA ALA A 106 -20.11 4.22 -19.18
C ALA A 106 -20.11 5.01 -17.86
N SER A 107 -21.20 5.71 -17.56
CA SER A 107 -21.36 6.28 -16.22
C SER A 107 -21.59 5.17 -15.20
N ILE A 108 -21.22 5.41 -13.94
CA ILE A 108 -21.44 4.44 -12.86
C ILE A 108 -22.94 4.09 -12.68
N LEU A 109 -23.83 5.05 -12.94
CA LEU A 109 -25.28 4.83 -12.89
C LEU A 109 -25.74 3.84 -13.97
N ILE A 110 -25.21 3.95 -15.19
CA ILE A 110 -25.51 3.01 -16.27
C ILE A 110 -24.99 1.61 -15.93
N LEU A 111 -23.80 1.51 -15.35
CA LEU A 111 -23.26 0.22 -14.90
C LEU A 111 -24.12 -0.39 -13.79
N HIS A 112 -24.61 0.40 -12.85
CA HIS A 112 -25.55 -0.07 -11.82
C HIS A 112 -26.87 -0.56 -12.41
N GLN A 113 -27.45 0.17 -13.37
CA GLN A 113 -28.68 -0.23 -14.06
C GLN A 113 -28.50 -1.55 -14.82
N LEU A 114 -27.37 -1.71 -15.51
CA LEU A 114 -27.02 -2.95 -16.18
C LEU A 114 -26.81 -4.10 -15.20
N ALA A 115 -26.16 -3.86 -14.06
CA ALA A 115 -25.98 -4.87 -13.01
C ALA A 115 -27.32 -5.36 -12.48
N ALA A 116 -28.26 -4.45 -12.22
CA ALA A 116 -29.60 -4.77 -11.78
C ALA A 116 -30.38 -5.58 -12.84
N ALA A 117 -30.35 -5.14 -14.10
CA ALA A 117 -31.01 -5.84 -15.21
C ALA A 117 -30.38 -7.21 -15.51
N LEU A 118 -29.09 -7.35 -15.27
CA LEU A 118 -28.37 -8.62 -15.32
C LEU A 118 -28.47 -9.38 -14.00
N HIS A 119 -29.18 -8.94 -12.96
CA HIS A 119 -29.22 -9.66 -11.67
C HIS A 119 -27.82 -10.09 -11.18
N CYS A 120 -26.85 -9.18 -11.22
CA CYS A 120 -25.51 -9.39 -10.70
C CYS A 120 -25.04 -8.20 -9.85
N ALA A 121 -23.98 -8.40 -9.09
CA ALA A 121 -23.32 -7.30 -8.40
C ALA A 121 -22.53 -6.45 -9.40
N LEU A 122 -22.39 -5.14 -9.14
CA LEU A 122 -21.58 -4.25 -9.97
C LEU A 122 -20.12 -4.73 -10.11
N ALA A 123 -19.58 -5.34 -9.05
CA ALA A 123 -18.24 -5.93 -9.04
C ALA A 123 -18.05 -7.00 -10.14
N GLU A 124 -19.09 -7.76 -10.47
CA GLU A 124 -19.05 -8.80 -11.52
C GLU A 124 -18.96 -8.20 -12.92
N LEU A 125 -19.51 -7.00 -13.13
CA LEU A 125 -19.35 -6.26 -14.40
C LEU A 125 -17.95 -5.69 -14.54
N VAL A 126 -17.43 -5.10 -13.46
CA VAL A 126 -16.12 -4.44 -13.47
C VAL A 126 -14.97 -5.46 -13.46
N GLY A 127 -15.25 -6.72 -13.09
CA GLY A 127 -14.27 -7.82 -13.06
C GLY A 127 -13.37 -7.76 -11.84
N ASP A 128 -14.00 -7.60 -10.67
CA ASP A 128 -13.30 -7.69 -9.39
C ASP A 128 -12.83 -9.12 -9.13
N VAL A 129 -11.67 -9.26 -8.45
CA VAL A 129 -11.05 -10.56 -8.14
C VAL A 129 -12.00 -11.50 -7.40
N THR A 130 -12.94 -10.96 -6.62
CA THR A 130 -13.96 -11.76 -5.93
C THR A 130 -14.99 -12.42 -6.87
N THR A 131 -14.88 -12.20 -8.18
CA THR A 131 -15.75 -12.77 -9.21
C THR A 131 -14.98 -13.60 -10.25
N ASP A 132 -13.67 -13.80 -10.06
CA ASP A 132 -12.80 -14.50 -11.02
C ASP A 132 -12.99 -16.02 -11.03
N SER A 133 -13.51 -16.61 -9.95
CA SER A 133 -13.79 -18.05 -9.85
C SER A 133 -15.09 -18.37 -9.12
N SER A 134 -15.65 -19.56 -9.36
CA SER A 134 -16.83 -20.04 -8.63
C SER A 134 -16.58 -20.16 -7.13
N GLU A 135 -15.39 -20.58 -6.72
CA GLU A 135 -15.00 -20.67 -5.31
C GLU A 135 -14.99 -19.29 -4.64
N TRP A 136 -14.47 -18.26 -5.31
CA TRP A 136 -14.50 -16.89 -4.78
C TRP A 136 -15.93 -16.38 -4.57
N LEU A 137 -16.83 -16.69 -5.50
CA LEU A 137 -18.25 -16.32 -5.38
C LEU A 137 -18.92 -17.01 -4.18
N LEU A 138 -18.69 -18.32 -4.01
CA LEU A 138 -19.23 -19.08 -2.88
C LEU A 138 -18.66 -18.62 -1.53
N ILE A 139 -17.36 -18.34 -1.47
CA ILE A 139 -16.72 -17.79 -0.27
C ILE A 139 -17.29 -16.41 0.06
N ARG A 140 -17.48 -15.54 -0.94
CA ARG A 140 -18.06 -14.22 -0.74
C ARG A 140 -19.48 -14.32 -0.17
N GLU A 141 -20.31 -15.18 -0.75
CA GLU A 141 -21.70 -15.41 -0.29
C GLU A 141 -21.74 -15.98 1.14
N LEU A 142 -20.81 -16.88 1.50
CA LEU A 142 -20.68 -17.40 2.87
C LEU A 142 -20.41 -16.27 3.90
N LEU A 143 -19.54 -15.33 3.51
CA LEU A 143 -19.09 -14.21 4.35
C LEU A 143 -20.06 -13.02 4.32
N GLU A 144 -20.98 -12.97 3.37
CA GLU A 144 -21.95 -11.89 3.23
C GLU A 144 -22.90 -11.85 4.44
N ASN A 145 -23.25 -10.63 4.88
CA ASN A 145 -24.13 -10.37 6.04
C ASN A 145 -23.66 -10.96 7.38
N ARG A 146 -22.38 -11.35 7.50
CA ARG A 146 -21.79 -11.79 8.76
C ARG A 146 -21.41 -10.62 9.66
N SER A 147 -21.41 -10.84 10.97
CA SER A 147 -20.97 -9.83 11.91
C SER A 147 -19.45 -9.61 11.81
N GLU A 148 -18.94 -8.45 12.21
CA GLU A 148 -17.48 -8.19 12.27
C GLU A 148 -16.73 -9.23 13.12
N ALA A 149 -17.38 -9.76 14.16
CA ALA A 149 -16.81 -10.83 14.98
C ALA A 149 -16.68 -12.15 14.20
N ASP A 150 -17.67 -12.50 13.38
CA ASP A 150 -17.65 -13.68 12.51
C ASP A 150 -16.61 -13.52 11.40
N LEU A 151 -16.57 -12.36 10.75
CA LEU A 151 -15.58 -12.04 9.73
C LEU A 151 -14.16 -12.09 10.30
N ARG A 152 -13.96 -11.62 11.53
CA ARG A 152 -12.68 -11.77 12.24
C ARG A 152 -12.33 -13.24 12.47
N ARG A 153 -13.28 -14.06 12.93
CA ARG A 153 -13.08 -15.51 13.13
C ARG A 153 -12.73 -16.21 11.82
N ALA A 154 -13.46 -15.91 10.74
CA ALA A 154 -13.18 -16.45 9.41
C ALA A 154 -11.79 -16.05 8.92
N ARG A 155 -11.42 -14.77 9.02
CA ARG A 155 -10.08 -14.29 8.65
C ARG A 155 -8.98 -15.03 9.40
N LEU A 156 -9.10 -15.18 10.72
CA LEU A 156 -8.09 -15.90 11.51
C LEU A 156 -7.95 -17.35 11.06
N LYS A 157 -9.06 -18.05 10.80
CA LYS A 157 -9.04 -19.43 10.28
C LYS A 157 -8.44 -19.55 8.89
N LEU A 158 -8.72 -18.59 8.00
CA LEU A 158 -8.13 -18.57 6.66
C LEU A 158 -6.62 -18.29 6.73
N SER A 159 -6.18 -17.39 7.62
CA SER A 159 -4.75 -17.16 7.87
C SER A 159 -4.07 -18.44 8.38
N GLU A 160 -4.66 -19.14 9.34
CA GLU A 160 -4.12 -20.44 9.82
C GLU A 160 -4.00 -21.49 8.71
N LEU A 161 -4.93 -21.47 7.73
CA LEU A 161 -4.95 -22.44 6.63
C LEU A 161 -3.95 -22.12 5.50
N PHE A 162 -3.70 -20.84 5.23
CA PHE A 162 -2.98 -20.40 4.03
C PHE A 162 -1.62 -19.75 4.29
N ASP A 163 -1.36 -19.23 5.50
CA ASP A 163 -0.05 -18.68 5.82
C ASP A 163 0.94 -19.82 6.14
N ASN A 164 2.04 -19.89 5.39
CA ASN A 164 3.27 -20.58 5.80
C ASN A 164 3.98 -19.87 6.97
N ALA A 165 3.39 -18.79 7.49
CA ALA A 165 3.74 -18.23 8.79
C ALA A 165 3.36 -19.27 9.84
N THR A 166 4.35 -20.08 10.20
CA THR A 166 4.37 -20.94 11.37
C THR A 166 3.41 -20.41 12.43
N GLY A 167 2.39 -21.21 12.75
CA GLY A 167 1.56 -21.07 13.95
C GLY A 167 2.37 -21.22 15.25
N ASP A 168 3.61 -20.71 15.26
CA ASP A 168 4.42 -20.53 16.43
C ASP A 168 4.10 -19.15 17.00
N GLU A 169 3.05 -19.12 17.80
CA GLU A 169 2.65 -17.98 18.62
C GLU A 169 3.85 -17.37 19.37
N ARG A 170 4.87 -18.19 19.68
CA ARG A 170 6.11 -17.74 20.31
C ARG A 170 6.90 -16.80 19.42
N LEU A 171 7.13 -17.16 18.16
CA LEU A 171 7.79 -16.29 17.18
C LEU A 171 7.01 -14.99 17.01
N ARG A 172 5.68 -15.08 16.93
CA ARG A 172 4.83 -13.90 16.83
C ARG A 172 5.01 -12.96 18.04
N ARG A 173 5.13 -13.51 19.25
CA ARG A 173 5.35 -12.75 20.50
C ARG A 173 6.78 -12.26 20.69
N SER A 174 7.75 -12.80 19.97
CA SER A 174 9.12 -12.27 19.86
C SER A 174 9.20 -11.03 18.94
N HIS A 175 8.22 -10.82 18.06
CA HIS A 175 8.12 -9.63 17.21
C HIS A 175 7.00 -8.71 17.67
N ILE A 176 7.33 -7.61 18.36
CA ILE A 176 6.32 -6.66 18.86
C ILE A 176 6.18 -5.51 17.88
N ALA A 177 4.98 -5.33 17.33
CA ALA A 177 4.67 -4.23 16.42
C ALA A 177 3.79 -3.17 17.10
N LEU A 178 4.32 -1.97 17.29
CA LEU A 178 3.56 -0.84 17.82
C LEU A 178 2.86 -0.10 16.68
N VAL A 179 1.53 -0.08 16.70
CA VAL A 179 0.69 0.61 15.71
C VAL A 179 -0.07 1.78 16.34
N GLY A 180 -0.44 2.75 15.51
CA GLY A 180 -1.17 3.96 15.93
C GLY A 180 -0.71 5.21 15.18
N LEU A 181 -1.48 6.30 15.28
CA LEU A 181 -1.11 7.55 14.62
C LEU A 181 0.15 8.19 15.18
N ARG A 182 0.74 9.13 14.43
CA ARG A 182 1.84 9.98 14.92
C ARG A 182 1.39 10.67 16.21
N GLY A 183 2.29 10.80 17.19
CA GLY A 183 1.94 11.29 18.53
C GLY A 183 1.37 10.24 19.50
N ALA A 184 1.13 9.00 19.06
CA ALA A 184 0.72 7.90 19.96
C ALA A 184 1.80 7.49 20.99
N GLY A 185 3.06 7.91 20.79
CA GLY A 185 4.19 7.51 21.64
C GLY A 185 4.97 6.28 21.18
N LYS A 186 4.69 5.73 19.99
CA LYS A 186 5.35 4.53 19.43
C LYS A 186 6.87 4.55 19.53
N SER A 187 7.51 5.62 19.08
CA SER A 187 8.98 5.71 19.07
C SER A 187 9.58 5.84 20.47
N THR A 188 8.89 6.49 21.40
CA THR A 188 9.40 6.68 22.77
C THR A 188 9.16 5.44 23.60
N LEU A 189 7.91 4.98 23.69
CA LEU A 189 7.54 3.78 24.44
C LEU A 189 8.16 2.51 23.84
N GLY A 190 8.30 2.45 22.52
CA GLY A 190 8.93 1.32 21.84
C GLY A 190 10.41 1.17 22.15
N ARG A 191 11.18 2.28 22.21
CA ARG A 191 12.59 2.23 22.64
C ARG A 191 12.73 1.73 24.07
N MET A 192 11.92 2.28 24.98
CA MET A 192 11.93 1.85 26.39
C MET A 192 11.53 0.38 26.55
N LEU A 193 10.56 -0.08 25.75
CA LEU A 193 10.11 -1.47 25.76
C LEU A 193 11.18 -2.42 25.20
N ALA A 194 11.84 -2.03 24.12
CA ALA A 194 12.92 -2.79 23.52
C ALA A 194 14.09 -2.96 24.51
N GLU A 195 14.48 -1.86 25.16
CA GLU A 195 15.53 -1.86 26.19
C GLU A 195 15.17 -2.77 27.37
N ASP A 196 13.94 -2.70 27.87
CA ASP A 196 13.49 -3.57 28.97
C ASP A 196 13.45 -5.05 28.59
N LEU A 197 13.06 -5.37 27.36
CA LEU A 197 13.00 -6.74 26.86
C LEU A 197 14.38 -7.28 26.41
N GLY A 198 15.37 -6.41 26.22
CA GLY A 198 16.65 -6.77 25.59
C GLY A 198 16.55 -6.97 24.07
N PHE A 199 15.50 -6.44 23.44
CA PHE A 199 15.25 -6.59 22.01
C PHE A 199 15.81 -5.39 21.22
N PRO A 200 16.18 -5.58 19.93
CA PRO A 200 16.41 -4.47 19.01
C PRO A 200 15.17 -3.60 18.84
N PHE A 201 15.37 -2.28 18.73
CA PHE A 201 14.31 -1.35 18.35
C PHE A 201 14.46 -0.89 16.91
N VAL A 202 13.39 -1.04 16.12
CA VAL A 202 13.36 -0.62 14.71
C VAL A 202 12.27 0.43 14.48
N GLU A 203 12.64 1.58 13.91
CA GLU A 203 11.66 2.51 13.34
C GLU A 203 11.46 2.19 11.87
N LEU A 204 10.31 1.60 11.53
CA LEU A 204 10.05 1.11 10.18
C LEU A 204 10.12 2.25 9.13
N GLY A 205 9.79 3.48 9.52
CA GLY A 205 9.98 4.67 8.67
C GLY A 205 11.43 4.86 8.21
N ARG A 206 12.42 4.57 9.07
CA ARG A 206 13.85 4.67 8.70
C ARG A 206 14.28 3.53 7.79
N GLU A 207 13.74 2.33 7.99
CA GLU A 207 14.02 1.19 7.10
C GLU A 207 13.47 1.44 5.70
N ILE A 208 12.28 2.07 5.59
CA ILE A 208 11.72 2.52 4.30
C ILE A 208 12.67 3.50 3.61
N GLU A 209 13.21 4.48 4.33
CA GLU A 209 14.14 5.48 3.75
C GLU A 209 15.46 4.84 3.30
N LYS A 210 16.00 3.91 4.10
CA LYS A 210 17.20 3.13 3.73
C LYS A 210 16.96 2.33 2.45
N LEU A 211 15.82 1.63 2.36
CA LEU A 211 15.48 0.82 1.19
C LEU A 211 15.25 1.64 -0.07
N ALA A 212 14.66 2.82 0.07
CA ALA A 212 14.42 3.72 -1.05
C ALA A 212 15.65 4.57 -1.42
N GLY A 213 16.67 4.62 -0.56
CA GLY A 213 17.85 5.49 -0.72
C GLY A 213 17.54 6.99 -0.64
N CYS A 214 16.34 7.36 -0.17
CA CYS A 214 15.88 8.75 -0.08
C CYS A 214 14.82 8.92 1.02
N GLY A 215 14.54 10.17 1.42
CA GLY A 215 13.58 10.46 2.48
C GLY A 215 12.13 10.22 2.06
N ILE A 216 11.24 9.91 3.01
CA ILE A 216 9.81 9.66 2.72
C ILE A 216 9.14 10.77 1.87
N PRO A 217 9.37 12.08 2.12
CA PRO A 217 8.82 13.12 1.26
C PRO A 217 9.26 13.01 -0.20
N GLN A 218 10.51 12.62 -0.45
CA GLN A 218 11.07 12.41 -1.78
C GLN A 218 10.46 11.17 -2.44
N ILE A 219 10.21 10.11 -1.66
CA ILE A 219 9.49 8.93 -2.17
C ILE A 219 8.13 9.35 -2.73
N HIS A 220 7.37 10.13 -1.95
CA HIS A 220 6.05 10.59 -2.38
C HIS A 220 6.11 11.53 -3.58
N SER A 221 7.08 12.45 -3.65
CA SER A 221 7.16 13.41 -4.76
C SER A 221 7.71 12.80 -6.05
N LEU A 222 8.68 11.88 -5.97
CA LEU A 222 9.36 11.31 -7.13
C LEU A 222 8.71 10.01 -7.62
N TYR A 223 8.25 9.14 -6.70
CA TYR A 223 7.78 7.80 -7.04
C TYR A 223 6.29 7.55 -6.69
N GLY A 224 5.67 8.45 -5.95
CA GLY A 224 4.26 8.40 -5.61
C GLY A 224 3.90 7.41 -4.50
N ALA A 225 2.61 7.39 -4.14
CA ALA A 225 2.09 6.61 -3.01
C ALA A 225 2.21 5.09 -3.21
N ASN A 226 2.06 4.59 -4.44
CA ASN A 226 2.17 3.16 -4.71
C ASN A 226 3.60 2.64 -4.49
N ALA A 227 4.62 3.43 -4.84
CA ALA A 227 6.00 3.07 -4.56
C ALA A 227 6.27 3.05 -3.05
N TYR A 228 5.77 4.06 -2.32
CA TYR A 228 5.84 4.07 -0.85
C TYR A 228 5.26 2.79 -0.24
N ARG A 229 4.08 2.33 -0.68
CA ARG A 229 3.47 1.09 -0.17
C ARG A 229 4.32 -0.15 -0.45
N ARG A 230 4.99 -0.23 -1.61
CA ARG A 230 5.93 -1.33 -1.90
C ARG A 230 7.14 -1.30 -0.96
N TYR A 231 7.73 -0.13 -0.71
CA TYR A 231 8.83 -0.01 0.24
C TYR A 231 8.39 -0.29 1.68
N GLU A 232 7.20 0.17 2.09
CA GLU A 232 6.60 -0.11 3.40
C GLU A 232 6.42 -1.61 3.62
N ARG A 233 5.87 -2.33 2.64
CA ARG A 233 5.74 -3.79 2.69
C ARG A 233 7.09 -4.49 2.82
N ARG A 234 8.04 -4.15 1.94
CA ARG A 234 9.38 -4.75 1.94
C ARG A 234 10.12 -4.52 3.25
N ALA A 235 10.00 -3.34 3.83
CA ALA A 235 10.61 -3.03 5.12
C ALA A 235 10.06 -3.93 6.24
N VAL A 236 8.75 -4.25 6.23
CA VAL A 236 8.16 -5.20 7.19
C VAL A 236 8.72 -6.60 6.97
N GLU A 237 8.73 -7.07 5.71
CA GLU A 237 9.26 -8.39 5.35
C GLU A 237 10.72 -8.56 5.79
N GLU A 238 11.58 -7.58 5.51
CA GLU A 238 12.99 -7.60 5.90
C GLU A 238 13.18 -7.58 7.42
N VAL A 239 12.41 -6.77 8.16
CA VAL A 239 12.49 -6.73 9.63
C VAL A 239 12.12 -8.09 10.24
N ILE A 240 11.04 -8.71 9.78
CA ILE A 240 10.59 -10.03 10.27
C ILE A 240 11.64 -11.11 9.96
N GLN A 241 12.30 -11.03 8.81
CA GLN A 241 13.30 -12.02 8.38
C GLN A 241 14.65 -11.86 9.06
N ILE A 242 15.11 -10.62 9.27
CA ILE A 242 16.44 -10.34 9.80
C ILE A 242 16.51 -10.52 11.31
N PHE A 243 15.46 -10.09 12.02
CA PHE A 243 15.48 -10.05 13.47
C PHE A 243 14.72 -11.25 14.05
N PRO A 244 15.35 -12.12 14.86
CA PRO A 244 14.64 -13.18 15.55
C PRO A 244 13.69 -12.63 16.63
N GLU A 245 14.05 -11.49 17.23
CA GLU A 245 13.25 -10.77 18.22
C GLU A 245 13.38 -9.26 17.93
N VAL A 246 12.28 -8.51 18.02
CA VAL A 246 12.30 -7.07 17.69
C VAL A 246 11.11 -6.34 18.30
N VAL A 247 11.31 -5.08 18.69
CA VAL A 247 10.22 -4.12 18.88
C VAL A 247 10.27 -3.11 17.73
N MET A 248 9.23 -3.06 16.91
CA MET A 248 9.15 -2.13 15.79
C MET A 248 8.04 -1.09 15.95
N ALA A 249 8.34 0.15 15.60
CA ALA A 249 7.37 1.23 15.49
C ALA A 249 6.96 1.45 14.03
N THR A 250 5.67 1.29 13.71
CA THR A 250 5.18 1.41 12.33
C THR A 250 4.81 2.85 11.95
N PRO A 251 4.79 3.20 10.66
CA PRO A 251 4.12 4.41 10.19
C PRO A 251 2.63 4.38 10.54
N GLY A 252 2.06 5.55 10.82
CA GLY A 252 0.64 5.64 11.18
C GLY A 252 -0.30 5.23 10.03
N GLY A 253 0.16 5.25 8.78
CA GLY A 253 -0.61 4.88 7.60
C GLY A 253 -0.57 3.39 7.25
N LEU A 254 0.22 2.56 7.95
CA LEU A 254 0.44 1.16 7.60
C LEU A 254 -0.88 0.37 7.57
N VAL A 255 -1.76 0.60 8.54
CA VAL A 255 -3.05 -0.08 8.65
C VAL A 255 -4.02 0.21 7.49
N SER A 256 -3.73 1.22 6.67
CA SER A 256 -4.53 1.55 5.49
C SER A 256 -4.17 0.70 4.27
N ASP A 257 -3.09 -0.08 4.33
CA ASP A 257 -2.75 -1.10 3.33
C ASP A 257 -3.02 -2.49 3.92
N SER A 258 -4.11 -3.12 3.48
CA SER A 258 -4.58 -4.38 4.07
C SER A 258 -3.57 -5.53 3.91
N ALA A 259 -2.82 -5.54 2.81
CA ALA A 259 -1.84 -6.58 2.53
C ALA A 259 -0.66 -6.51 3.51
N THR A 260 -0.05 -5.33 3.65
CA THR A 260 1.02 -5.11 4.63
C THR A 260 0.53 -5.28 6.05
N PHE A 261 -0.68 -4.82 6.38
CA PHE A 261 -1.20 -4.97 7.73
C PHE A 261 -1.52 -6.42 8.09
N ASN A 262 -2.02 -7.23 7.15
CA ASN A 262 -2.20 -8.68 7.36
C ASN A 262 -0.86 -9.37 7.64
N LEU A 263 0.21 -9.00 6.93
CA LEU A 263 1.55 -9.51 7.21
C LEU A 263 1.98 -9.19 8.66
N VAL A 264 1.80 -7.95 9.11
CA VAL A 264 2.10 -7.56 10.50
C VAL A 264 1.24 -8.34 11.50
N LEU A 265 -0.05 -8.53 11.24
CA LEU A 265 -0.95 -9.30 12.12
C LEU A 265 -0.59 -10.78 12.17
N ALA A 266 -0.06 -11.35 11.09
CA ALA A 266 0.30 -12.76 11.00
C ALA A 266 1.64 -13.06 11.69
N HIS A 267 2.58 -12.12 11.65
CA HIS A 267 3.96 -12.35 12.11
C HIS A 267 4.36 -11.58 13.37
N CYS A 268 3.54 -10.66 13.87
CA CYS A 268 3.90 -9.86 15.03
C CYS A 268 2.78 -9.84 16.09
N TYR A 269 3.17 -9.73 17.36
CA TYR A 269 2.30 -9.34 18.43
C TYR A 269 2.06 -7.83 18.35
N THR A 270 0.85 -7.47 17.96
CA THR A 270 0.51 -6.09 17.61
C THR A 270 -0.09 -5.34 18.79
N VAL A 271 0.46 -4.17 19.09
CA VAL A 271 -0.01 -3.30 20.16
C VAL A 271 -0.45 -1.96 19.58
N TRP A 272 -1.75 -1.69 19.66
CA TRP A 272 -2.29 -0.38 19.34
C TRP A 272 -2.10 0.58 20.52
N LEU A 273 -1.23 1.57 20.32
CA LEU A 273 -1.11 2.70 21.23
C LEU A 273 -2.19 3.73 20.92
N GLN A 274 -3.24 3.72 21.73
CA GLN A 274 -4.38 4.63 21.59
C GLN A 274 -4.11 5.92 22.37
N ALA A 275 -4.37 7.06 21.74
CA ALA A 275 -4.41 8.36 22.41
C ALA A 275 -5.61 9.17 21.90
N ASP A 276 -6.08 10.09 22.74
CA ASP A 276 -7.11 11.05 22.38
C ASP A 276 -6.57 12.02 21.33
N PRO A 277 -7.42 12.54 20.41
CA PRO A 277 -7.01 13.45 19.34
C PRO A 277 -6.19 14.65 19.85
N GLU A 278 -6.58 15.20 21.00
CA GLU A 278 -5.95 16.34 21.63
C GLU A 278 -4.51 16.02 22.10
N ASP A 279 -4.27 14.80 22.58
CA ASP A 279 -2.95 14.34 22.99
C ASP A 279 -2.05 14.06 21.79
N HIS A 280 -2.59 13.48 20.71
CA HIS A 280 -1.87 13.34 19.44
C HIS A 280 -1.38 14.71 18.95
N MET A 281 -2.28 15.68 18.91
CA MET A 281 -1.96 17.04 18.45
C MET A 281 -0.91 17.70 19.34
N ARG A 282 -1.08 17.66 20.67
CA ARG A 282 -0.13 18.26 21.61
C ARG A 282 1.27 17.67 21.46
N ARG A 283 1.40 16.34 21.43
CA ARG A 283 2.70 15.65 21.31
C ARG A 283 3.38 15.91 19.96
N VAL A 284 2.61 16.01 18.88
CA VAL A 284 3.15 16.35 17.55
C VAL A 284 3.68 17.78 17.51
N ARG A 285 3.00 18.73 18.19
CA ARG A 285 3.46 20.12 18.34
C ARG A 285 4.79 20.22 19.06
N GLU A 286 4.89 19.54 20.19
CA GLU A 286 6.11 19.52 21.01
C GLU A 286 7.31 18.95 20.24
N GLN A 287 7.06 18.06 19.27
CA GLN A 287 8.08 17.48 18.39
C GLN A 287 8.46 18.35 17.18
N GLY A 288 7.88 19.55 17.05
CA GLY A 288 8.21 20.51 15.98
C GLY A 288 7.71 20.12 14.58
N ASP A 289 6.85 19.11 14.44
CA ASP A 289 6.26 18.76 13.14
C ASP A 289 4.97 19.55 12.92
N LEU A 290 5.11 20.71 12.24
CA LEU A 290 3.99 21.61 11.97
C LEU A 290 3.07 21.13 10.83
N ARG A 291 3.47 20.11 10.06
CA ARG A 291 2.75 19.66 8.85
C ARG A 291 1.30 19.22 9.11
N PRO A 292 0.95 18.56 10.23
CA PRO A 292 -0.44 18.21 10.54
C PRO A 292 -1.31 19.39 10.98
N MET A 293 -0.76 20.62 11.02
CA MET A 293 -1.41 21.82 11.57
C MET A 293 -1.49 22.98 10.57
N SER A 294 -1.23 22.72 9.29
CA SER A 294 -1.29 23.73 8.25
C SER A 294 -2.74 23.99 7.83
N GLY A 295 -3.48 24.76 8.62
CA GLY A 295 -4.76 25.35 8.21
C GLY A 295 -5.91 25.22 9.21
N PRO A 296 -6.97 26.03 9.03
CA PRO A 296 -8.22 25.85 9.75
C PRO A 296 -8.80 24.46 9.44
N GLY A 297 -9.13 23.68 10.49
CA GLY A 297 -9.71 22.33 10.34
C GLY A 297 -8.77 21.15 10.65
N ALA A 298 -7.49 21.39 10.94
CA ALA A 298 -6.50 20.33 11.23
C ALA A 298 -6.95 19.31 12.30
N MET A 299 -7.62 19.76 13.35
CA MET A 299 -8.15 18.86 14.40
C MET A 299 -9.31 18.00 13.91
N GLU A 300 -10.18 18.54 13.05
CA GLU A 300 -11.27 17.78 12.45
C GLU A 300 -10.75 16.72 11.48
N ASP A 301 -9.73 17.05 10.69
CA ASP A 301 -9.06 16.10 9.81
C ASP A 301 -8.38 14.98 10.61
N LEU A 302 -7.70 15.31 11.71
CA LEU A 302 -7.13 14.30 12.61
C LEU A 302 -8.20 13.37 13.17
N ARG A 303 -9.34 13.92 13.62
CA ARG A 303 -10.48 13.11 14.10
C ARG A 303 -11.02 12.20 13.01
N ARG A 304 -11.14 12.71 11.77
CA ARG A 304 -11.58 11.91 10.61
C ARG A 304 -10.61 10.77 10.30
N ILE A 305 -9.31 11.03 10.34
CA ILE A 305 -8.27 10.00 10.13
C ILE A 305 -8.32 8.94 11.25
N LEU A 306 -8.46 9.36 12.51
CA LEU A 306 -8.60 8.43 13.64
C LEU A 306 -9.84 7.55 13.47
N ALA A 307 -11.00 8.15 13.20
CA ALA A 307 -12.25 7.43 13.00
C ALA A 307 -12.13 6.42 11.85
N GLY A 308 -11.56 6.82 10.71
CA GLY A 308 -11.38 5.95 9.55
C GLY A 308 -10.37 4.81 9.76
N ARG A 309 -9.44 4.92 10.72
CA ARG A 309 -8.42 3.90 11.00
C ARG A 309 -8.69 3.08 12.27
N ALA A 310 -9.60 3.52 13.13
CA ALA A 310 -9.89 2.88 14.42
C ALA A 310 -10.29 1.41 14.26
N SER A 311 -11.14 1.08 13.29
CA SER A 311 -11.55 -0.30 13.01
C SER A 311 -10.41 -1.21 12.58
N PHE A 312 -9.36 -0.67 11.95
CA PHE A 312 -8.17 -1.41 11.60
C PHE A 312 -7.21 -1.54 12.78
N TYR A 313 -6.94 -0.45 13.52
CA TYR A 313 -6.11 -0.54 14.73
C TYR A 313 -6.70 -1.48 15.78
N ALA A 314 -8.02 -1.54 15.91
CA ALA A 314 -8.72 -2.45 16.81
C ALA A 314 -8.53 -3.94 16.47
N LYS A 315 -7.96 -4.27 15.30
CA LYS A 315 -7.60 -5.66 14.95
C LYS A 315 -6.34 -6.13 15.67
N SER A 316 -5.60 -5.24 16.34
CA SER A 316 -4.42 -5.57 17.11
C SER A 316 -4.70 -6.50 18.29
N ASP A 317 -3.69 -7.28 18.70
CA ASP A 317 -3.78 -8.20 19.83
C ASP A 317 -4.04 -7.45 21.15
N LEU A 318 -3.38 -6.30 21.32
CA LEU A 318 -3.51 -5.46 22.50
C LEU A 318 -3.87 -4.02 22.14
N THR A 319 -4.86 -3.45 22.83
CA THR A 319 -5.14 -2.01 22.80
C THR A 319 -4.69 -1.36 24.10
N TYR A 320 -3.78 -0.40 24.02
CA TYR A 320 -3.20 0.27 25.19
C TYR A 320 -3.42 1.79 25.14
N ARG A 321 -4.19 2.33 26.08
CA ARG A 321 -4.47 3.77 26.19
C ARG A 321 -3.30 4.51 26.85
N THR A 322 -2.80 5.53 26.16
CA THR A 322 -1.68 6.39 26.59
C THR A 322 -2.11 7.78 27.06
N SER A 323 -3.38 8.13 26.89
CA SER A 323 -3.94 9.43 27.29
C SER A 323 -4.08 9.56 28.80
N GLY A 324 -3.83 10.77 29.30
CA GLY A 324 -3.91 11.10 30.73
C GLY A 324 -2.82 10.46 31.60
N LYS A 325 -1.80 9.83 31.01
CA LYS A 325 -0.68 9.19 31.72
C LYS A 325 0.62 9.96 31.51
N THR A 326 1.47 10.01 32.53
CA THR A 326 2.89 10.41 32.33
C THR A 326 3.63 9.36 31.51
N LEU A 327 4.83 9.68 31.03
CA LEU A 327 5.63 8.73 30.25
C LEU A 327 5.96 7.47 31.07
N GLU A 328 6.31 7.63 32.34
CA GLU A 328 6.66 6.56 33.28
C GLU A 328 5.45 5.67 33.55
N GLN A 329 4.28 6.26 33.79
CA GLN A 329 3.03 5.52 33.99
C GLN A 329 2.61 4.77 32.73
N ALA A 330 2.70 5.44 31.57
CA ALA A 330 2.39 4.84 30.28
C ALA A 330 3.32 3.66 30.00
N PHE A 331 4.61 3.80 30.27
CA PHE A 331 5.60 2.73 30.08
C PHE A 331 5.39 1.56 31.04
N ALA A 332 5.25 1.83 32.35
CA ALA A 332 5.05 0.79 33.35
C ALA A 332 3.84 -0.10 33.03
N GLY A 333 2.71 0.51 32.65
CA GLY A 333 1.51 -0.22 32.25
C GLY A 333 1.69 -1.00 30.93
N LEU A 334 2.35 -0.41 29.93
CA LEU A 334 2.62 -1.09 28.65
C LEU A 334 3.53 -2.30 28.86
N ARG A 335 4.63 -2.11 29.59
CA ARG A 335 5.59 -3.16 29.95
C ARG A 335 4.90 -4.33 30.63
N SER A 336 4.06 -4.06 31.63
CA SER A 336 3.33 -5.09 32.37
C SER A 336 2.45 -5.93 31.45
N GLN A 337 1.65 -5.29 30.58
CA GLN A 337 0.73 -6.01 29.69
C GLN A 337 1.46 -6.80 28.59
N VAL A 338 2.53 -6.22 28.02
CA VAL A 338 3.32 -6.91 26.98
C VAL A 338 4.06 -8.12 27.59
N ARG A 339 4.66 -7.98 28.77
CA ARG A 339 5.34 -9.12 29.44
C ARG A 339 4.37 -10.23 29.82
N ALA A 340 3.18 -9.88 30.31
CA ALA A 340 2.13 -10.86 30.57
C ALA A 340 1.78 -11.64 29.30
N ALA A 341 1.59 -10.94 28.19
CA ALA A 341 1.31 -11.58 26.90
C ALA A 341 2.45 -12.49 26.43
N ILE A 342 3.71 -12.07 26.55
CA ILE A 342 4.86 -12.93 26.17
C ILE A 342 4.93 -14.18 27.05
N ALA A 343 4.67 -14.05 28.36
CA ALA A 343 4.79 -15.13 29.33
C ALA A 343 3.74 -16.23 29.16
N GLU A 344 2.56 -15.93 28.61
CA GLU A 344 1.49 -16.91 28.39
C GLU A 344 1.83 -18.04 27.38
N VAL A 345 2.96 -17.96 26.68
CA VAL A 345 3.40 -18.93 25.66
C VAL A 345 4.74 -19.61 26.01
N GLY A 346 5.41 -19.16 27.08
CA GLY A 346 6.65 -19.76 27.59
C GLY A 346 6.38 -20.89 28.58
#